data_AF-A0A7X6N3E0-F1
#
_entry.id   AF-A0A7X6N3E0-F1
#
_cell.length_a   1.000
_cell.length_b   1.000
_cell.length_c   1.000
_cell.angle_alpha   90.00
_cell.angle_beta   90.00
_cell.angle_gamma   90.00
#
_symmetry.space_group_name_H-M   'P 1'
#
loop_
_entity.id
_entity.type
_entity.pdbx_description
1 polymer ?
#
loop_
_entity_poly.entity_id
_entity_poly.type
_entity_poly.pdbx_seq_one_letter_code
_entity_poly.pdbx_strand_id
1 'polypeptide(L)'
;MFNFYWGLGNKSYLPLLCLITVFNIIWAFVCGIKGNEWAWTNGAYQDVETFQAVQKTWNRAGLFAFIMAAIGIILVILFYIFIFAAVFVNYQNNGGSSY
;
A
#
# COMPACT_ATOMS: atom_id res chain seq x y z
N MET A 1 4.30 5.09 -1.91
CA MET A 1 4.88 6.44 -1.98
C MET A 1 4.61 7.30 -0.73
N PHE A 2 3.48 7.15 -0.03
CA PHE A 2 3.18 7.91 1.20
C PHE A 2 4.09 7.59 2.41
N ASN A 3 4.56 6.35 2.54
CA ASN A 3 5.44 5.92 3.64
C ASN A 3 6.79 6.66 3.66
N PHE A 4 7.28 7.12 2.50
CA PHE A 4 8.55 7.84 2.37
C PHE A 4 8.44 9.27 2.91
N TYR A 5 7.42 10.02 2.46
CA TYR A 5 7.16 11.40 2.92
C TYR A 5 6.76 11.45 4.40
N TRP A 6 5.94 10.49 4.85
CA TRP A 6 5.59 10.35 6.26
C TRP A 6 6.82 10.03 7.12
N GLY A 7 7.68 9.11 6.64
CA GLY A 7 8.90 8.75 7.35
C GLY A 7 9.91 9.90 7.48
N LEU A 8 10.08 10.69 6.42
CA LEU A 8 10.89 11.92 6.46
C LEU A 8 10.31 12.98 7.41
N GLY A 9 8.99 13.22 7.36
CA GLY A 9 8.33 14.21 8.21
C GLY A 9 8.34 13.86 9.70
N ASN A 10 8.30 12.57 10.04
CA ASN A 10 8.32 12.08 11.42
C ASN A 10 9.71 11.58 11.87
N LYS A 11 10.76 11.78 11.07
CA LYS A 11 12.11 11.23 11.30
C LYS A 11 12.10 9.73 11.64
N SER A 12 11.18 8.99 11.03
CA SER A 12 11.00 7.56 11.22
C SER A 12 11.29 6.87 9.90
N TYR A 13 12.47 6.27 9.79
CA TYR A 13 12.99 5.70 8.54
C TYR A 13 12.67 4.20 8.37
N LEU A 14 12.18 3.53 9.43
CA LEU A 14 11.74 2.13 9.37
C LEU A 14 10.62 1.86 8.32
N PRO A 15 9.65 2.77 8.08
CA PRO A 15 8.69 2.63 6.98
C PRO A 15 9.30 2.63 5.58
N LEU A 16 10.57 3.02 5.40
CA LEU A 16 11.26 2.93 4.11
C LEU A 16 11.45 1.48 3.65
N LEU A 17 11.46 0.52 4.57
CA LEU A 17 11.54 -0.91 4.25
C LEU A 17 10.29 -1.43 3.52
N CYS A 18 9.18 -0.67 3.50
CA CYS A 18 8.05 -0.94 2.63
C CYS A 18 8.41 -0.84 1.13
N LEU A 19 9.60 -0.35 0.75
CA LEU A 19 10.05 -0.38 -0.65
C LEU A 19 10.45 -1.79 -1.12
N ILE A 20 10.64 -2.74 -0.21
CA ILE A 20 10.96 -4.13 -0.54
C ILE A 20 9.66 -4.89 -0.84
N THR A 21 9.36 -5.14 -2.11
CA THR A 21 8.03 -5.60 -2.59
C THR A 21 7.42 -6.78 -1.84
N VAL A 22 8.18 -7.85 -1.56
CA VAL A 22 7.65 -9.05 -0.88
C VAL A 22 7.52 -8.83 0.63
N PHE A 23 8.46 -8.12 1.23
CA PHE A 23 8.47 -7.81 2.66
C PHE A 23 7.44 -6.73 3.04
N ASN A 24 7.08 -5.87 2.08
CA ASN A 24 6.16 -4.76 2.23
C ASN A 24 4.79 -5.19 2.78
N ILE A 25 4.27 -6.35 2.40
CA ILE A 25 2.94 -6.81 2.85
C ILE A 25 2.91 -6.92 4.38
N ILE A 26 3.86 -7.63 4.97
CA ILE A 26 3.94 -7.81 6.43
C ILE A 26 4.37 -6.51 7.10
N TRP A 27 5.36 -5.84 6.54
CA TRP A 27 5.94 -4.63 7.12
C TRP A 27 4.96 -3.45 7.13
N ALA A 28 4.01 -3.38 6.18
CA ALA A 28 2.95 -2.40 6.17
C ALA A 28 2.06 -2.50 7.42
N PHE A 29 1.74 -3.72 7.89
CA PHE A 29 0.99 -3.90 9.14
C PHE A 29 1.81 -3.49 10.35
N VAL A 30 3.09 -3.86 10.40
CA VAL A 30 4.00 -3.45 11.49
C VAL A 30 4.10 -1.92 11.55
N CYS A 31 4.24 -1.26 10.40
CA CYS A 31 4.26 0.20 10.31
C CYS A 31 2.91 0.83 10.69
N GLY A 32 1.79 0.19 10.38
CA GLY A 32 0.46 0.65 10.81
C GLY A 32 0.27 0.61 12.32
N ILE A 33 0.79 -0.43 12.99
CA ILE A 33 0.65 -0.62 14.44
C ILE A 33 1.68 0.22 15.21
N LYS A 34 2.97 0.10 14.86
CA LYS A 34 4.08 0.72 15.60
C LYS A 34 4.49 2.10 15.06
N GLY A 35 3.97 2.51 13.90
CA GLY A 35 4.34 3.78 13.27
C GLY A 35 4.06 4.98 14.18
N ASN A 36 2.91 5.01 14.84
CA ASN A 36 2.58 6.09 15.78
C ASN A 36 3.58 6.16 16.94
N GLU A 37 4.00 5.02 17.48
CA GLU A 37 5.01 4.96 18.55
C GLU A 37 6.36 5.51 18.07
N TRP A 38 6.81 5.11 16.88
CA TRP A 38 8.07 5.61 16.32
C TRP A 38 8.03 7.11 16.01
N ALA A 39 6.89 7.61 15.51
CA ALA A 39 6.71 9.03 15.26
C ALA A 39 6.71 9.84 16.57
N TRP A 40 6.15 9.27 17.63
CA TRP A 40 6.19 9.89 18.96
C TRP A 40 7.61 9.93 19.53
N THR A 41 8.37 8.84 19.47
CA THR A 41 9.73 8.77 20.05
C THR A 41 10.76 9.59 19.26
N ASN A 42 10.63 9.67 17.93
CA ASN A 42 11.60 10.37 17.08
C ASN A 42 11.20 11.82 16.74
N GLY A 43 9.94 12.19 17.01
CA GLY A 43 9.40 13.51 16.71
C GLY A 43 9.71 14.54 17.80
N ALA A 44 9.83 15.80 17.40
CA ALA A 44 9.98 16.94 18.32
C ALA A 44 8.62 17.59 18.60
N TYR A 45 7.69 16.82 19.17
CA TYR A 45 6.36 17.32 19.53
C TYR A 45 6.40 17.93 20.94
N GLN A 46 5.79 19.10 21.11
CA GLN A 46 5.74 19.81 22.40
C GLN A 46 4.75 19.16 23.37
N ASP A 47 3.69 18.56 22.83
CA ASP A 47 2.61 17.95 23.59
C ASP A 47 1.91 16.84 22.78
N VAL A 48 1.15 16.01 23.49
CA VAL A 48 0.41 14.86 22.92
C VAL A 48 -0.72 15.30 22.00
N GLU A 49 -1.35 16.45 22.26
CA GLU A 49 -2.52 16.92 21.53
C GLU A 49 -2.14 17.37 20.11
N THR A 50 -1.06 18.14 19.99
CA THR A 50 -0.42 18.52 18.72
C THR A 50 0.01 17.28 17.93
N PHE A 51 0.61 16.29 18.59
CA PHE A 51 0.98 15.03 17.95
C PHE A 51 -0.24 14.28 17.40
N GLN A 52 -1.29 14.14 18.19
CA GLN A 52 -2.51 13.46 17.77
C GLN A 52 -3.22 14.18 16.61
N ALA A 53 -3.19 15.51 16.57
CA ALA A 53 -3.74 16.29 15.46
C ALA A 53 -3.00 16.03 14.14
N VAL A 54 -1.66 16.03 14.19
CA VAL A 54 -0.81 15.67 13.04
C VAL A 54 -1.08 14.22 12.62
N GLN A 55 -1.16 13.31 13.58
CA GLN A 55 -1.33 11.89 13.29
C GLN A 55 -2.72 11.54 12.76
N LYS A 56 -3.78 12.24 13.16
CA LYS A 56 -5.11 12.11 12.53
C LYS A 56 -5.07 12.47 11.04
N THR A 57 -4.32 13.51 10.67
CA THR A 57 -4.20 13.94 9.27
C THR A 57 -3.46 12.88 8.45
N TRP A 58 -2.36 12.36 8.99
CA TRP A 58 -1.59 11.30 8.34
C TRP A 58 -2.33 9.96 8.28
N ASN A 59 -3.06 9.58 9.32
CA ASN A 59 -3.86 8.36 9.33
C ASN A 59 -4.95 8.40 8.25
N ARG A 60 -5.62 9.55 8.09
CA ARG A 60 -6.64 9.72 7.04
C ARG A 60 -6.02 9.62 5.65
N ALA A 61 -4.87 10.26 5.43
CA ALA A 61 -4.17 10.20 4.16
C ALA A 61 -3.62 8.78 3.85
N GLY A 62 -3.08 8.10 4.86
CA GLY A 62 -2.61 6.72 4.77
C GLY A 62 -3.73 5.74 4.46
N LEU A 63 -4.89 5.87 5.12
CA LEU A 63 -6.06 5.04 4.84
C LEU A 63 -6.57 5.24 3.41
N PHE A 64 -6.67 6.49 2.95
CA PHE A 64 -7.06 6.78 1.57
C PHE A 64 -6.09 6.15 0.56
N ALA A 65 -4.78 6.31 0.77
CA ALA A 65 -3.76 5.72 -0.09
C ALA A 65 -3.80 4.19 -0.09
N PHE A 66 -4.05 3.56 1.07
CA PHE A 66 -4.19 2.11 1.20
C PHE A 66 -5.39 1.58 0.41
N ILE A 67 -6.55 2.24 0.52
CA ILE A 67 -7.76 1.87 -0.22
C ILE A 67 -7.52 1.99 -1.73
N MET A 68 -6.93 3.11 -2.19
CA MET A 68 -6.63 3.30 -3.62
C MET A 68 -5.66 2.24 -4.16
N ALA A 69 -4.63 1.88 -3.37
CA ALA A 69 -3.71 0.82 -3.74
C ALA A 69 -4.40 -0.55 -3.82
N ALA A 70 -5.25 -0.87 -2.85
CA ALA A 70 -6.02 -2.12 -2.84
C ALA A 70 -6.96 -2.23 -4.06
N ILE A 71 -7.68 -1.14 -4.40
CA ILE A 71 -8.52 -1.08 -5.59
C ILE A 71 -7.68 -1.27 -6.86
N GLY A 72 -6.54 -0.59 -6.97
CA GLY A 72 -5.64 -0.75 -8.11
C GLY A 72 -5.16 -2.19 -8.30
N ILE A 73 -4.77 -2.87 -7.22
CA ILE A 73 -4.36 -4.28 -7.25
C ILE A 73 -5.51 -5.17 -7.74
N ILE A 74 -6.72 -4.97 -7.22
CA ILE A 74 -7.91 -5.74 -7.63
C ILE A 74 -8.19 -5.54 -9.13
N LEU A 75 -8.16 -4.30 -9.61
CA LEU A 75 -8.38 -3.99 -11.03
C LEU A 75 -7.33 -4.63 -11.94
N VAL A 76 -6.06 -4.63 -11.53
CA VAL A 76 -4.98 -5.30 -12.27
C VAL A 76 -5.22 -6.81 -12.33
N ILE A 77 -5.59 -7.44 -11.22
CA ILE A 77 -5.91 -8.88 -11.19
C ILE A 77 -7.09 -9.19 -12.12
N LEU A 78 -8.18 -8.42 -12.04
CA LEU A 78 -9.36 -8.59 -12.89
C LEU A 78 -9.01 -8.41 -14.38
N PHE A 79 -8.17 -7.43 -14.70
CA PHE A 79 -7.68 -7.20 -16.06
C PHE A 79 -6.90 -8.41 -16.59
N TYR A 80 -5.98 -8.96 -15.81
CA TYR A 80 -5.23 -10.16 -16.21
C TYR A 80 -6.12 -11.39 -16.37
N ILE A 81 -7.11 -11.58 -15.49
CA ILE A 81 -8.10 -12.66 -15.62
C ILE A 81 -8.89 -12.50 -16.92
N PHE A 82 -9.33 -11.28 -17.24
CA PHE A 82 -10.06 -10.99 -18.47
C PHE A 82 -9.22 -11.29 -19.72
N ILE A 83 -7.97 -10.81 -19.76
CA ILE A 83 -7.06 -11.09 -20.87
C ILE A 83 -6.80 -12.59 -21.02
N PHE A 84 -6.55 -13.29 -19.91
CA PHE A 84 -6.33 -14.74 -19.92
C PHE A 84 -7.56 -15.48 -20.47
N ALA A 85 -8.76 -15.14 -20.01
CA ALA A 85 -10.00 -15.74 -20.49
C ALA A 85 -10.22 -15.46 -21.99
N ALA A 86 -9.99 -14.22 -22.44
CA ALA A 86 -10.12 -13.85 -23.85
C ALA A 86 -9.15 -14.65 -24.74
N VAL A 87 -7.89 -14.79 -24.32
CA VAL A 87 -6.88 -15.59 -25.05
C VAL A 87 -7.28 -17.07 -25.06
N PHE A 88 -7.72 -17.61 -23.93
CA PHE A 88 -8.15 -19.00 -23.81
C PHE A 88 -9.33 -19.34 -24.73
N VAL A 89 -10.35 -18.48 -24.77
CA VAL A 89 -11.51 -18.65 -25.68
C VAL A 89 -11.08 -18.59 -27.15
N ASN A 90 -10.22 -17.63 -27.52
CA ASN A 90 -9.68 -17.55 -28.88
C ASN A 90 -8.88 -18.81 -29.26
N TYR A 91 -8.09 -19.36 -28.33
CA TYR A 91 -7.35 -20.59 -28.56
C TYR A 91 -8.28 -21.78 -28.82
N GLN A 92 -9.37 -21.93 -28.04
CA GLN A 92 -10.34 -23.02 -28.27
C GLN A 92 -11.05 -22.89 -29.62
N ASN A 93 -11.48 -21.68 -29.99
CA ASN A 93 -12.21 -21.44 -31.24
C ASN A 93 -11.35 -21.68 -32.50
N ASN A 94 -10.06 -21.39 -32.44
CA ASN A 94 -9.14 -21.59 -33.58
C ASN A 94 -8.45 -22.96 -33.56
N GLY A 95 -8.35 -23.63 -32.41
CA GLY A 95 -7.82 -24.99 -32.30
C GLY A 95 -8.85 -26.08 -32.61
N GLY A 96 -10.15 -25.79 -32.49
CA GLY A 96 -11.25 -26.70 -32.79
C GLY A 96 -11.67 -26.78 -34.27
N SER A 97 -11.13 -25.92 -35.14
CA SER A 97 -11.46 -25.87 -36.58
C SER A 97 -10.57 -26.74 -37.47
N SER A 98 -9.68 -27.56 -36.88
CA SER A 98 -8.71 -28.39 -37.61
C SER A 98 -9.16 -29.83 -37.89
N TYR A 99 -10.44 -30.17 -37.69
CA TYR A 99 -11.00 -31.47 -38.07
C TYR A 99 -12.38 -31.30 -38.71
#